data_AF-A0A3S4TSQ7-F1
#
_entry.id   AF-A0A3S4TSQ7-F1
#
_cell.length_a   1.000
_cell.length_b   1.000
_cell.length_c   1.000
_cell.angle_alpha   90.00
_cell.angle_beta   90.00
_cell.angle_gamma   90.00
#
_symmetry.space_group_name_H-M   'P 1'
#
loop_
_entity.id
_entity.type
_entity.pdbx_description
1 polymer ?
#
loop_
_entity_poly.entity_id
_entity_poly.type
_entity_poly.pdbx_seq_one_letter_code
_entity_poly.pdbx_strand_id
1 'polypeptide(L)' 'MKHTRTQRGLSAAIRRQNLKNAFTIDLSKPFPYQRVALVDDVITTGSTLNEIAKLLPSLGVQEIQVWGLARV' A
#
# COMPACT_ATOMS: atom_id res chain seq x y z
N MET A 1 -4.73 10.92 -8.14
CA MET A 1 -3.80 9.80 -8.39
C MET A 1 -2.54 10.34 -9.05
N LYS A 2 -1.35 9.90 -8.59
CA LYS A 2 -0.08 10.23 -9.24
C LYS A 2 0.21 9.16 -10.30
N HIS A 3 0.49 9.54 -11.54
CA HIS A 3 0.96 8.58 -12.55
C HIS A 3 2.36 8.10 -12.18
N THR A 4 2.51 6.82 -11.84
CA THR A 4 3.81 6.20 -11.56
C THR A 4 4.34 5.56 -12.84
N ARG A 5 5.64 5.73 -13.13
CA ARG A 5 6.32 5.03 -14.23
C ARG A 5 6.39 3.53 -13.92
N THR A 6 6.39 2.71 -14.97
CA THR A 6 6.51 1.24 -14.88
C THR A 6 7.67 0.84 -13.97
N GLN A 7 7.39 -0.01 -12.98
CA GLN A 7 8.36 -0.32 -11.92
C GLN A 7 9.38 -1.41 -12.30
N ARG A 8 9.23 -2.03 -13.48
CA ARG A 8 10.18 -3.04 -14.00
C ARG A 8 11.53 -2.38 -14.31
N GLY A 9 12.62 -2.92 -13.76
CA GLY A 9 13.98 -2.43 -13.96
C GLY A 9 14.44 -1.30 -13.05
N LEU A 10 13.59 -0.78 -12.15
CA LEU A 10 13.96 0.29 -11.23
C LEU A 10 14.56 -0.24 -9.92
N SER A 11 15.62 0.41 -9.46
CA SER A 11 16.26 0.11 -8.17
C SER A 11 15.28 0.28 -7.02
N ALA A 12 15.50 -0.43 -5.91
CA ALA A 12 14.61 -0.39 -4.75
C ALA A 12 14.43 1.04 -4.19
N ALA A 13 15.46 1.89 -4.27
CA ALA A 13 15.38 3.29 -3.84
C ALA A 13 14.43 4.12 -4.72
N ILE A 14 14.54 4.02 -6.04
CA ILE A 14 13.67 4.74 -6.98
C ILE A 14 12.22 4.24 -6.84
N ARG A 15 12.04 2.94 -6.63
CA ARG A 15 10.71 2.33 -6.42
C ARG A 15 10.01 2.91 -5.18
N ARG A 16 10.73 3.03 -4.05
CA ARG A 16 10.20 3.67 -2.83
C ARG A 16 9.79 5.13 -3.07
N GLN A 17 10.59 5.89 -3.81
CA GLN A 17 10.28 7.28 -4.10
C GLN A 17 9.04 7.44 -5.01
N ASN A 18 8.88 6.56 -6.00
CA ASN A 18 7.73 6.56 -6.90
C ASN A 18 6.42 6.18 -6.19
N LEU A 19 6.49 5.32 -5.18
CA LEU A 19 5.31 4.86 -4.42
C LEU A 19 4.85 5.86 -3.36
N LYS A 20 5.72 6.80 -2.94
CA LYS A 20 5.37 7.83 -1.95
C LYS A 20 4.19 8.66 -2.44
N ASN A 21 3.10 8.66 -1.67
CA ASN A 21 1.85 9.35 -2.00
C ASN A 21 1.23 8.92 -3.35
N ALA A 22 1.52 7.70 -3.83
CA ALA A 22 0.94 7.18 -5.07
C ALA A 22 -0.53 6.73 -4.89
N PHE A 23 -0.93 6.40 -3.67
CA PHE A 23 -2.24 5.85 -3.34
C PHE A 23 -3.14 6.87 -2.63
N THR A 24 -4.45 6.72 -2.83
CA THR A 24 -5.50 7.51 -2.19
C THR A 24 -6.68 6.60 -1.92
N ILE A 25 -7.39 6.82 -0.81
CA ILE A 25 -8.64 6.11 -0.52
C ILE A 25 -9.79 6.95 -1.07
N ASP A 26 -10.71 6.31 -1.79
CA ASP A 26 -11.95 6.92 -2.21
C ASP A 26 -12.92 7.02 -1.03
N LEU A 27 -13.15 8.25 -0.56
CA LEU A 27 -14.01 8.56 0.58
C LEU A 27 -15.44 8.91 0.17
N SER A 28 -15.82 8.67 -1.09
CA SER A 28 -17.23 8.79 -1.52
C SER A 28 -18.15 7.78 -0.83
N LYS A 29 -17.58 6.73 -0.21
CA LYS A 29 -18.30 5.71 0.56
C LYS A 29 -17.82 5.69 2.02
N PRO A 30 -18.70 5.37 2.97
CA PRO A 30 -18.31 5.17 4.36
C PRO A 30 -17.26 4.06 4.50
N PHE A 31 -16.29 4.25 5.40
CA PHE A 31 -15.27 3.26 5.74
C PHE A 31 -15.37 2.90 7.24
N PRO A 32 -16.31 2.04 7.66
CA PRO A 32 -16.57 1.75 9.07
C PRO A 32 -15.68 0.62 9.65
N TYR A 33 -14.56 0.29 9.01
CA TYR A 33 -13.76 -0.86 9.38
C TYR A 33 -12.69 -0.50 10.42
N GLN A 34 -12.66 -1.22 11.54
CA GLN A 34 -11.62 -1.05 12.57
C GLN A 34 -10.42 -1.97 12.36
N ARG A 35 -10.57 -3.04 11.57
CA ARG A 35 -9.53 -4.02 11.26
C ARG A 35 -9.51 -4.30 9.77
N VAL A 36 -8.33 -4.21 9.16
CA VAL A 36 -8.16 -4.34 7.70
C VAL A 36 -7.01 -5.30 7.40
N ALA A 37 -7.25 -6.27 6.53
CA ALA A 37 -6.20 -7.10 5.94
C ALA A 37 -5.90 -6.58 4.52
N LEU A 38 -4.64 -6.22 4.28
CA LEU A 38 -4.11 -5.92 2.96
C LEU A 38 -3.53 -7.20 2.37
N VAL A 39 -4.03 -7.61 1.20
CA VAL A 39 -3.62 -8.85 0.53
C VAL A 39 -3.01 -8.52 -0.81
N ASP A 40 -1.84 -9.09 -1.11
CA ASP A 40 -1.16 -8.96 -2.41
C ASP A 40 -0.70 -10.33 -2.90
N ASP A 41 -0.60 -10.51 -4.22
CA ASP A 41 -0.20 -11.78 -4.83
C ASP A 41 1.27 -12.09 -4.52
N VAL A 42 2.16 -11.10 -4.65
CA VAL A 42 3.59 -11.23 -4.37
C VAL A 42 4.11 -10.04 -3.57
N ILE A 43 4.67 -10.32 -2.40
CA ILE A 43 5.38 -9.34 -1.58
C ILE A 43 6.88 -9.46 -1.84
N THR A 44 7.46 -8.41 -2.43
CA THR A 44 8.92 -8.28 -2.56
C THR A 44 9.51 -7.46 -1.42
N THR A 45 9.47 -6.14 -1.50
CA THR A 45 9.98 -5.23 -0.44
C THR A 45 8.91 -4.75 0.52
N GLY A 46 7.65 -5.17 0.32
CA GLY A 46 6.49 -4.66 1.07
C GLY A 46 6.18 -3.17 0.86
N SER A 47 6.92 -2.47 -0.02
CA SER A 47 6.82 -1.01 -0.12
C SER A 47 5.45 -0.53 -0.61
N THR A 48 4.81 -1.28 -1.50
CA THR A 48 3.44 -1.00 -1.96
C THR A 48 2.44 -1.06 -0.81
N LEU A 49 2.40 -2.18 -0.09
CA LEU A 49 1.48 -2.41 1.02
C LEU A 49 1.74 -1.45 2.18
N ASN A 50 3.00 -1.10 2.43
CA ASN A 50 3.36 -0.13 3.46
C ASN A 50 2.85 1.29 3.14
N GLU A 51 2.93 1.73 1.88
CA GLU A 51 2.37 3.03 1.48
C GLU A 51 0.83 3.06 1.55
N ILE A 52 0.17 1.95 1.25
CA ILE A 52 -1.29 1.82 1.41
C ILE A 52 -1.68 1.82 2.89
N ALA A 53 -0.96 1.04 3.72
CA ALA A 53 -1.25 0.91 5.15
C ALA A 53 -1.21 2.27 5.88
N LYS A 54 -0.34 3.20 5.47
CA LYS A 54 -0.26 4.55 6.05
C LYS A 54 -1.52 5.39 5.89
N LEU A 55 -2.39 5.06 4.94
CA LEU A 55 -3.64 5.80 4.69
C LEU A 55 -4.78 5.38 5.62
N LEU A 56 -4.68 4.20 6.24
CA LEU A 56 -5.76 3.58 7.02
C LEU A 56 -5.92 4.16 8.44
N PRO A 57 -4.85 4.53 9.18
CA PRO A 57 -4.98 5.12 10.51
C PRO A 57 -5.82 6.40 10.54
N SER A 58 -5.73 7.25 9.50
CA SER A 58 -6.55 8.47 9.41
C SER A 58 -8.05 8.21 9.23
N LEU A 59 -8.43 6.96 8.92
CA LEU A 59 -9.81 6.52 8.81
C LEU A 59 -10.30 5.77 10.06
N GLY A 60 -9.51 5.73 11.14
CA GLY A 60 -9.89 5.07 12.40
C GLY A 60 -9.61 3.57 12.43
N VAL A 61 -8.82 3.05 11.49
CA VAL A 61 -8.37 1.64 11.52
C VAL A 61 -7.38 1.44 12.66
N GLN A 62 -7.63 0.45 13.50
CA GLN A 62 -6.85 0.13 14.70
C GLN A 62 -5.90 -1.04 14.47
N GLU A 63 -6.27 -1.98 13.59
CA GLU A 63 -5.46 -3.15 13.26
C GLU A 63 -5.29 -3.28 11.76
N ILE A 64 -4.04 -3.43 11.31
CA ILE A 64 -3.69 -3.63 9.91
C ILE A 64 -2.85 -4.90 9.81
N GLN A 65 -3.34 -5.88 9.06
CA GLN A 65 -2.62 -7.10 8.73
C GLN A 65 -2.17 -7.05 7.28
N VAL A 66 -1.01 -7.63 6.97
CA VAL A 66 -0.46 -7.68 5.61
C VAL A 66 -0.17 -9.12 5.25
N TRP A 67 -0.87 -9.64 4.24
CA TRP A 67 -0.75 -11.02 3.78
C TRP A 67 -0.34 -11.03 2.31
N GLY A 68 0.47 -12.01 1.94
CA GLY A 68 0.83 -12.24 0.56
C GLY A 68 1.92 -13.29 0.46
N LEU A 69 2.13 -13.81 -0.74
CA LEU A 69 3.19 -14.77 -0.98
C LEU A 69 4.51 -14.00 -1.10
N ALA A 70 5.46 -14.28 -0.22
CA ALA A 70 6.79 -13.68 -0.31
C ALA A 70 7.77 -14.69 -0.93
N ARG A 71 8.63 -14.21 -1.83
CA ARG A 71 9.83 -14.93 -2.25
C ARG A 71 11.02 -14.17 -1.68
N VAL A 72 11.74 -14.80 -0.76
CA VAL A 72 13.03 -14.32 -0.21
C VAL A 72 14.16 -14.55 -1.19
#